data_AF-A0A948FSJ7-F1
#
_entry.id   AF-A0A948FSJ7-F1
#
_cell.length_a   1.000
_cell.length_b   1.000
_cell.length_c   1.000
_cell.angle_alpha   90.00
_cell.angle_beta   90.00
_cell.angle_gamma   90.00
#
_symmetry.space_group_name_H-M   'P 1'
#
loop_
_entity.id
_entity.type
_entity.pdbx_description
1 polymer ?
#
loop_
_entity_poly.entity_id
_entity_poly.type
_entity_poly.pdbx_seq_one_letter_code
_entity_poly.pdbx_strand_id
1 'polypeptide(L)'
;MARLDDVTTRAGRGADVGGLLGPLEQEAAVFERDLIVGNARRRGAREQVAAARSLLADLTTRAAALRELSRRCIATVDPAPRYAVPDLAALGPVPNTPDEIGPYLDRLNRVAQALAIADTAYSEALTEHADLLGLLDAYAAKARAIGIGDRDDLMTSERRAREVLGRRPAPMSVCRALVTAYQTWLTQFDPAAKDLS
;
A
#
# COMPACT_ATOMS: atom_id res chain seq x y z
N MET A 1 18.35 -50.72 3.28
CA MET A 1 18.68 -51.65 4.38
C MET A 1 19.37 -52.92 3.89
N ALA A 2 18.92 -53.59 2.83
CA ALA A 2 19.52 -54.84 2.34
C ALA A 2 21.05 -54.79 2.03
N ARG A 3 21.60 -53.65 1.60
CA ARG A 3 23.05 -53.48 1.35
C ARG A 3 23.88 -53.38 2.64
N LEU A 4 23.37 -52.70 3.66
CA LEU A 4 24.05 -52.58 4.96
C LEU A 4 24.05 -53.94 5.69
N ASP A 5 22.96 -54.70 5.60
CA ASP A 5 22.85 -56.06 6.14
C ASP A 5 23.81 -57.04 5.43
N ASP A 6 23.99 -56.92 4.11
CA ASP A 6 24.96 -57.75 3.37
C ASP A 6 26.40 -57.41 3.78
N VAL A 7 26.74 -56.13 3.92
CA VAL A 7 28.06 -55.68 4.38
C VAL A 7 28.35 -56.15 5.81
N THR A 8 27.41 -55.99 6.73
CA THR A 8 27.58 -56.42 8.13
C THR A 8 27.65 -57.95 8.26
N THR A 9 26.88 -58.69 7.47
CA THR A 9 26.94 -60.16 7.42
C THR A 9 28.28 -60.67 6.89
N ARG A 10 28.81 -60.05 5.82
CA ARG A 10 30.13 -60.39 5.24
C ARG A 10 31.28 -60.03 6.18
N ALA A 11 31.21 -58.84 6.78
CA ALA A 11 32.19 -58.41 7.78
C ALA A 11 32.21 -59.35 9.00
N GLY A 12 31.05 -59.80 9.49
CA GLY A 12 30.94 -60.76 10.59
C GLY A 12 31.51 -62.16 10.27
N ARG A 13 31.69 -62.48 8.99
CA ARG A 13 32.36 -63.71 8.51
C ARG A 13 33.84 -63.49 8.17
N GLY A 14 34.39 -62.30 8.43
CA GLY A 14 35.79 -61.94 8.16
C GLY A 14 36.10 -61.65 6.69
N ALA A 15 35.10 -61.42 5.84
CA ALA A 15 35.31 -61.09 4.44
C ALA A 15 35.73 -59.62 4.24
N ASP A 16 36.52 -59.34 3.19
CA ASP A 16 36.83 -57.97 2.79
C ASP A 16 35.57 -57.26 2.28
N VAL A 17 35.27 -56.11 2.87
CA VAL A 17 34.11 -55.26 2.55
C VAL A 17 34.53 -53.89 2.03
N GLY A 18 35.82 -53.60 1.84
CA GLY A 18 36.31 -52.28 1.43
C GLY A 18 35.66 -51.76 0.16
N GLY A 19 35.44 -52.62 -0.83
CA GLY A 19 34.75 -52.27 -2.08
C GLY A 19 33.24 -51.97 -1.93
N LEU A 20 32.62 -52.36 -0.81
CA LEU A 20 31.20 -52.15 -0.52
C LEU A 20 30.94 -50.92 0.36
N LEU A 21 31.97 -50.38 1.04
CA LEU A 21 31.86 -49.20 1.90
C LEU A 21 31.69 -47.91 1.09
N GLY A 22 32.43 -47.73 -0.01
CA GLY A 22 32.34 -46.52 -0.84
C GLY A 22 30.93 -46.19 -1.36
N PRO A 23 30.16 -47.16 -1.90
CA PRO A 23 28.76 -46.95 -2.26
C PRO A 23 27.86 -46.59 -1.08
N LEU A 24 28.08 -47.18 0.10
CA LEU A 24 27.31 -46.85 1.31
C LEU A 24 27.62 -45.43 1.81
N GLU A 25 28.88 -44.99 1.74
CA GLU A 25 29.28 -43.62 2.05
C GLU A 25 28.62 -42.61 1.11
N GLN A 26 28.54 -42.92 -0.20
CA GLN A 26 27.84 -42.08 -1.18
C GLN A 26 26.33 -42.00 -0.90
N GLU A 27 25.68 -43.14 -0.60
CA GLU A 27 24.25 -43.16 -0.22
C GLU A 27 24.01 -42.37 1.07
N ALA A 28 24.89 -42.50 2.07
CA ALA A 28 24.81 -41.75 3.32
C ALA A 28 24.99 -40.24 3.09
N ALA A 29 25.94 -39.83 2.27
CA ALA A 29 26.17 -38.42 1.93
C ALA A 29 24.98 -37.80 1.18
N VAL A 30 24.36 -38.55 0.25
CA VAL A 30 23.13 -38.11 -0.45
C VAL A 30 21.98 -37.97 0.55
N PHE A 31 21.78 -38.95 1.42
CA PHE A 31 20.73 -38.92 2.43
C PHE A 31 20.91 -37.76 3.42
N GLU A 32 22.13 -37.53 3.91
CA GLU A 32 22.45 -36.40 4.79
C GLU A 32 22.13 -35.08 4.10
N ARG A 33 22.59 -34.88 2.87
CA ARG A 33 22.30 -33.67 2.08
C ARG A 33 20.79 -33.47 1.93
N ASP A 34 20.06 -34.51 1.59
CA ASP A 34 18.61 -34.43 1.40
C ASP A 34 17.88 -34.09 2.72
N LEU A 35 18.36 -34.60 3.87
CA LEU A 35 17.88 -34.20 5.19
C LEU A 35 18.17 -32.73 5.49
N ILE A 36 19.36 -32.23 5.17
CA ILE A 36 19.74 -30.82 5.34
C ILE A 36 18.82 -29.93 4.49
N VAL A 37 18.67 -30.24 3.20
CA VAL A 37 17.81 -29.49 2.27
C VAL A 37 16.35 -29.54 2.71
N GLY A 38 15.85 -30.71 3.12
CA GLY A 38 14.49 -30.87 3.62
C GLY A 38 14.23 -30.06 4.90
N ASN A 39 15.19 -30.04 5.83
CA ASN A 39 15.10 -29.21 7.05
C ASN A 39 15.14 -27.71 6.74
N ALA A 40 16.02 -27.28 5.83
CA ALA A 40 16.10 -25.90 5.38
C ALA A 40 14.78 -25.46 4.73
N ARG A 41 14.21 -26.27 3.82
CA ARG A 41 12.92 -25.98 3.17
C ARG A 41 11.77 -25.89 4.17
N ARG A 42 11.71 -26.78 5.17
CA ARG A 42 10.70 -26.71 6.24
C ARG A 42 10.84 -25.46 7.11
N ARG A 43 12.07 -25.06 7.44
CA ARG A 43 12.33 -23.83 8.20
C ARG A 43 11.91 -22.60 7.42
N GLY A 44 12.33 -22.49 6.16
CA GLY A 44 11.93 -21.39 5.27
C GLY A 44 10.41 -21.30 5.08
N ALA A 45 9.72 -22.44 4.93
CA ALA A 45 8.26 -22.44 4.84
C ALA A 45 7.59 -21.93 6.13
N ARG A 46 8.10 -22.29 7.31
CA ARG A 46 7.57 -21.76 8.59
C ARG A 46 7.76 -20.25 8.71
N GLU A 47 8.91 -19.74 8.31
CA GLU A 47 9.21 -18.30 8.29
C GLU A 47 8.27 -17.56 7.32
N GLN A 48 8.04 -18.11 6.13
CA GLN A 48 7.09 -17.56 5.15
C GLN A 48 5.65 -17.55 5.67
N VAL A 49 5.21 -18.60 6.37
CA VAL A 49 3.89 -18.64 7.01
C VAL A 49 3.76 -17.56 8.09
N ALA A 50 4.79 -17.38 8.92
CA ALA A 50 4.79 -16.33 9.93
C ALA A 50 4.75 -14.93 9.29
N ALA A 51 5.54 -14.70 8.24
CA ALA A 51 5.55 -13.46 7.48
C ALA A 51 4.19 -13.18 6.82
N ALA A 52 3.56 -14.19 6.22
CA ALA A 52 2.23 -14.06 5.60
C ALA A 52 1.15 -13.69 6.61
N ARG A 53 1.19 -14.27 7.81
CA ARG A 53 0.25 -13.92 8.91
C ARG A 53 0.44 -12.48 9.39
N SER A 54 1.69 -12.06 9.57
CA SER A 54 2.00 -10.67 9.94
C SER A 54 1.50 -9.70 8.87
N LEU A 55 1.84 -9.96 7.60
CA LEU A 55 1.44 -9.12 6.48
C LEU A 55 -0.08 -9.06 6.35
N LEU A 56 -0.80 -10.18 6.50
CA LEU A 56 -2.25 -10.19 6.47
C LEU A 56 -2.86 -9.32 7.59
N ALA A 57 -2.33 -9.41 8.81
CA ALA A 57 -2.79 -8.60 9.94
C ALA A 57 -2.56 -7.09 9.69
N ASP A 58 -1.39 -6.73 9.19
CA ASP A 58 -1.03 -5.35 8.85
C ASP A 58 -1.95 -4.80 7.74
N LEU A 59 -2.13 -5.56 6.66
CA LEU A 59 -2.99 -5.14 5.55
C LEU A 59 -4.47 -5.07 5.95
N THR A 60 -4.92 -5.90 6.89
CA THR A 60 -6.28 -5.82 7.45
C THR A 60 -6.50 -4.50 8.18
N THR A 61 -5.53 -4.09 9.00
CA THR A 61 -5.56 -2.79 9.70
C THR A 61 -5.57 -1.63 8.71
N ARG A 62 -4.69 -1.67 7.70
CA ARG A 62 -4.64 -0.64 6.66
C ARG A 62 -5.92 -0.56 5.84
N ALA A 63 -6.52 -1.69 5.49
CA ALA A 63 -7.79 -1.72 4.76
C ALA A 63 -8.93 -1.10 5.59
N ALA A 64 -8.97 -1.34 6.90
CA ALA A 64 -9.95 -0.69 7.78
C ALA A 64 -9.78 0.83 7.82
N ALA A 65 -8.54 1.32 7.96
CA ALA A 65 -8.24 2.75 7.91
C ALA A 65 -8.61 3.37 6.55
N LEU A 66 -8.34 2.67 5.45
CA LEU A 66 -8.66 3.12 4.09
C LEU A 66 -10.18 3.22 3.86
N ARG A 67 -10.99 2.34 4.45
CA ARG A 67 -12.46 2.45 4.39
C ARG A 67 -12.97 3.73 5.05
N GLU A 68 -12.34 4.15 6.15
CA GLU A 68 -12.70 5.40 6.80
C GLU A 68 -12.19 6.62 6.01
N LEU A 69 -10.99 6.53 5.43
CA LEU A 69 -10.48 7.55 4.51
C LEU A 69 -11.38 7.73 3.29
N SER A 70 -11.80 6.64 2.64
CA SER A 70 -12.68 6.71 1.47
C SER A 70 -14.05 7.29 1.83
N ARG A 71 -14.64 6.89 2.96
CA ARG A 71 -15.90 7.45 3.47
C ARG A 71 -15.79 8.96 3.70
N ARG A 72 -14.70 9.43 4.32
CA ARG A 72 -14.45 10.87 4.51
C ARG A 72 -14.29 11.58 3.17
N CYS A 73 -13.52 11.02 2.25
CA CYS A 73 -13.31 11.61 0.92
C CYS A 73 -14.64 11.76 0.16
N ILE A 74 -15.45 10.70 0.09
CA ILE A 74 -16.77 10.71 -0.56
C ILE A 74 -17.72 11.75 0.06
N ALA A 75 -17.68 11.92 1.38
CA ALA A 75 -18.48 12.95 2.05
C ALA A 75 -17.96 14.38 1.82
N THR A 76 -16.70 14.54 1.41
CA THR A 76 -16.01 15.83 1.36
C THR A 76 -15.94 16.40 -0.05
N VAL A 77 -15.68 15.58 -1.07
CA VAL A 77 -15.37 16.06 -2.43
C VAL A 77 -16.18 15.36 -3.51
N ASP A 78 -16.48 16.09 -4.59
CA ASP A 78 -17.14 15.59 -5.80
C ASP A 78 -16.42 16.12 -7.06
N PRO A 79 -15.93 15.25 -7.96
CA PRO A 79 -15.96 13.79 -7.89
C PRO A 79 -14.94 13.24 -6.89
N ALA A 80 -15.34 12.24 -6.11
CA ALA A 80 -14.42 11.43 -5.32
C ALA A 80 -13.73 10.35 -6.19
N PRO A 81 -12.50 9.92 -5.84
CA PRO A 81 -11.83 8.80 -6.51
C PRO A 81 -12.65 7.50 -6.46
N ARG A 82 -12.62 6.73 -7.55
CA ARG A 82 -13.41 5.50 -7.73
C ARG A 82 -12.61 4.23 -7.51
N TYR A 83 -11.92 4.13 -6.38
CA TYR A 83 -11.16 2.93 -6.02
C TYR A 83 -11.93 2.05 -5.04
N ALA A 84 -12.00 0.75 -5.29
CA ALA A 84 -12.55 -0.19 -4.32
C ALA A 84 -11.51 -0.50 -3.25
N VAL A 85 -11.95 -0.65 -1.99
CA VAL A 85 -11.10 -1.20 -0.93
C VAL A 85 -11.15 -2.73 -1.02
N PRO A 86 -10.02 -3.43 -1.26
CA PRO A 86 -9.98 -4.88 -1.34
C PRO A 86 -10.54 -5.56 -0.09
N ASP A 87 -11.28 -6.65 -0.27
CA ASP A 87 -11.70 -7.53 0.82
C ASP A 87 -10.65 -8.62 1.05
N LEU A 88 -9.94 -8.54 2.18
CA LEU A 88 -8.93 -9.51 2.56
C LEU A 88 -9.54 -10.85 3.00
N ALA A 89 -10.80 -10.87 3.44
CA ALA A 89 -11.46 -12.13 3.81
C ALA A 89 -11.60 -13.07 2.59
N ALA A 90 -11.75 -12.50 1.40
CA ALA A 90 -11.81 -13.24 0.14
C ALA A 90 -10.51 -13.98 -0.22
N LEU A 91 -9.37 -13.64 0.39
CA LEU A 91 -8.11 -14.37 0.19
C LEU A 91 -8.10 -15.75 0.88
N GLY A 92 -8.97 -15.95 1.86
CA GLY A 92 -9.01 -17.17 2.67
C GLY A 92 -7.86 -17.27 3.69
N PRO A 93 -7.81 -18.38 4.44
CA PRO A 93 -6.81 -18.59 5.49
C PRO A 93 -5.40 -18.70 4.91
N VAL A 94 -4.39 -18.33 5.71
CA VAL A 94 -2.98 -18.50 5.34
C VAL A 94 -2.67 -19.99 5.18
N PRO A 95 -2.19 -20.44 4.00
CA PRO A 95 -1.80 -21.83 3.79
C PRO A 95 -0.65 -22.24 4.72
N ASN A 96 -0.53 -23.53 5.01
CA ASN A 96 0.54 -24.08 5.84
C ASN A 96 1.51 -24.98 5.07
N THR A 97 1.35 -25.06 3.74
CA THR A 97 2.20 -25.87 2.86
C THR A 97 3.23 -24.99 2.12
N PRO A 98 4.45 -25.49 1.87
CA PRO A 98 5.49 -24.74 1.16
C PRO A 98 5.12 -24.35 -0.28
N ASP A 99 4.27 -25.14 -0.95
CA ASP A 99 3.96 -24.93 -2.37
C ASP A 99 2.86 -23.88 -2.55
N GLU A 100 1.98 -23.70 -1.55
CA GLU A 100 0.87 -22.74 -1.60
C GLU A 100 1.24 -21.37 -0.99
N ILE A 101 2.23 -21.32 -0.10
CA ILE A 101 2.57 -20.09 0.63
C ILE A 101 3.16 -19.00 -0.27
N GLY A 102 3.97 -19.37 -1.27
CA GLY A 102 4.53 -18.43 -2.26
C GLY A 102 3.44 -17.70 -3.05
N PRO A 103 2.55 -18.41 -3.76
CA PRO A 103 1.42 -17.81 -4.45
C PRO A 103 0.47 -17.00 -3.54
N TYR A 104 0.34 -17.38 -2.27
CA TYR A 104 -0.43 -16.59 -1.30
C TYR A 104 0.23 -15.25 -0.97
N LEU A 105 1.55 -15.24 -0.74
CA LEU A 105 2.33 -14.01 -0.53
C LEU A 105 2.26 -13.07 -1.75
N ASP A 106 2.31 -13.61 -2.97
CA ASP A 106 2.14 -12.81 -4.19
C ASP A 106 0.79 -12.12 -4.25
N ARG A 107 -0.28 -12.82 -3.84
CA ARG A 107 -1.62 -12.21 -3.73
C ARG A 107 -1.66 -11.13 -2.66
N LEU A 108 -1.05 -11.34 -1.49
CA LEU A 108 -0.95 -10.30 -0.46
C LEU A 108 -0.19 -9.07 -0.96
N ASN A 109 0.90 -9.25 -1.70
CA ASN A 109 1.67 -8.14 -2.27
C ASN A 109 0.85 -7.33 -3.29
N ARG A 110 0.02 -7.99 -4.12
CA ARG A 110 -0.92 -7.29 -5.02
C ARG A 110 -1.97 -6.50 -4.25
N VAL A 111 -2.50 -7.05 -3.15
CA VAL A 111 -3.43 -6.32 -2.27
C VAL A 111 -2.74 -5.11 -1.64
N ALA A 112 -1.49 -5.26 -1.17
CA ALA A 112 -0.72 -4.15 -0.63
C ALA A 112 -0.55 -3.01 -1.63
N GLN A 113 -0.23 -3.32 -2.89
CA GLN A 113 -0.14 -2.33 -3.97
C GLN A 113 -1.49 -1.66 -4.25
N ALA A 114 -2.57 -2.43 -4.32
CA ALA A 114 -3.92 -1.89 -4.53
C ALA A 114 -4.35 -0.95 -3.40
N LEU A 115 -4.06 -1.30 -2.14
CA LEU A 115 -4.33 -0.44 -0.99
C LEU A 115 -3.53 0.86 -1.06
N ALA A 116 -2.26 0.80 -1.45
CA ALA A 116 -1.42 2.00 -1.59
C ALA A 116 -1.95 2.95 -2.67
N ILE A 117 -2.34 2.43 -3.84
CA ILE A 117 -2.92 3.25 -4.93
C ILE A 117 -4.19 3.96 -4.46
N ALA A 118 -5.08 3.23 -3.78
CA ALA A 118 -6.33 3.80 -3.28
C ALA A 118 -6.08 4.83 -2.17
N ASP A 119 -5.15 4.57 -1.25
CA ASP A 119 -4.76 5.49 -0.18
C ASP A 119 -4.22 6.81 -0.72
N THR A 120 -3.29 6.75 -1.67
CA THR A 120 -2.76 7.93 -2.36
C THR A 120 -3.89 8.71 -3.03
N ALA A 121 -4.73 8.06 -3.82
CA ALA A 121 -5.78 8.76 -4.56
C ALA A 121 -6.79 9.47 -3.64
N TYR A 122 -7.23 8.81 -2.56
CA TYR A 122 -8.16 9.43 -1.60
C TYR A 122 -7.50 10.54 -0.78
N SER A 123 -6.23 10.37 -0.40
CA SER A 123 -5.47 11.38 0.33
C SER A 123 -5.24 12.62 -0.53
N GLU A 124 -4.79 12.46 -1.78
CA GLU A 124 -4.58 13.56 -2.73
C GLU A 124 -5.86 14.37 -2.97
N ALA A 125 -7.01 13.70 -3.12
CA ALA A 125 -8.28 14.39 -3.30
C ALA A 125 -8.71 15.23 -2.08
N LEU A 126 -8.43 14.76 -0.85
CA LEU A 126 -8.67 15.53 0.36
C LEU A 126 -7.65 16.67 0.52
N THR A 127 -6.39 16.42 0.18
CA THR A 127 -5.33 17.43 0.17
C THR A 127 -5.67 18.56 -0.81
N GLU A 128 -6.13 18.26 -2.02
CA GLU A 128 -6.56 19.27 -2.98
C GLU A 128 -7.67 20.18 -2.40
N HIS A 129 -8.64 19.61 -1.70
CA HIS A 129 -9.69 20.40 -1.04
C HIS A 129 -9.12 21.33 0.04
N ALA A 130 -8.20 20.83 0.86
CA ALA A 130 -7.51 21.63 1.88
C ALA A 130 -6.62 22.72 1.27
N ASP A 131 -5.92 22.41 0.17
CA ASP A 131 -5.06 23.35 -0.54
C ASP A 131 -5.86 24.49 -1.14
N LEU A 132 -7.02 24.22 -1.75
CA LEU A 132 -7.91 25.27 -2.27
C LEU A 132 -8.43 26.20 -1.17
N LEU A 133 -8.75 25.67 0.02
CA LEU A 133 -9.10 26.48 1.18
C LEU A 133 -7.93 27.37 1.60
N GLY A 134 -6.74 26.79 1.74
CA GLY A 134 -5.52 27.51 2.13
C GLY A 134 -5.12 28.60 1.13
N LEU A 135 -5.23 28.32 -0.18
CA LEU A 135 -4.98 29.29 -1.24
C LEU A 135 -5.96 30.46 -1.18
N LEU A 136 -7.25 30.19 -1.01
CA LEU A 136 -8.24 31.25 -0.87
C LEU A 136 -7.97 32.14 0.36
N ASP A 137 -7.62 31.52 1.50
CA ASP A 137 -7.26 32.25 2.71
C ASP A 137 -6.02 33.13 2.51
N ALA A 138 -4.99 32.60 1.85
CA ALA A 138 -3.78 33.34 1.52
C ALA A 138 -4.06 34.53 0.59
N TYR A 139 -4.85 34.34 -0.47
CA TYR A 139 -5.23 35.41 -1.39
C TYR A 139 -6.11 36.47 -0.72
N ALA A 140 -7.04 36.06 0.16
CA ALA A 140 -7.86 36.98 0.94
C ALA A 140 -7.02 37.81 1.92
N ALA A 141 -6.07 37.18 2.61
CA ALA A 141 -5.14 37.88 3.49
C ALA A 141 -4.27 38.89 2.71
N LYS A 142 -3.75 38.50 1.53
CA LYS A 142 -2.98 39.40 0.67
C LYS A 142 -3.80 40.61 0.22
N ALA A 143 -5.02 40.40 -0.27
CA ALA A 143 -5.90 41.48 -0.70
C ALA A 143 -6.17 42.50 0.41
N ARG A 144 -6.36 42.04 1.65
CA ARG A 144 -6.51 42.90 2.84
C ARG A 144 -5.22 43.65 3.16
N ALA A 145 -4.06 42.98 3.11
CA ALA A 145 -2.77 43.59 3.41
C ALA A 145 -2.40 44.76 2.45
N ILE A 146 -2.79 44.66 1.18
CA ILE A 146 -2.57 45.72 0.18
C ILE A 146 -3.75 46.71 0.08
N GLY A 147 -4.75 46.62 0.97
CA GLY A 147 -5.85 47.58 1.08
C GLY A 147 -6.92 47.50 0.00
N ILE A 148 -7.02 46.38 -0.72
CA ILE A 148 -8.04 46.16 -1.77
C ILE A 148 -9.11 45.13 -1.40
N GLY A 149 -9.04 44.53 -0.22
CA GLY A 149 -9.96 43.47 0.22
C GLY A 149 -11.44 43.87 0.22
N ASP A 150 -11.74 45.16 0.38
CA ASP A 150 -13.11 45.69 0.42
C ASP A 150 -13.71 45.98 -0.97
N ARG A 151 -13.01 45.62 -2.05
CA ARG A 151 -13.56 45.72 -3.42
C ARG A 151 -14.69 44.71 -3.60
N ASP A 152 -15.81 45.16 -4.17
CA ASP A 152 -17.02 44.34 -4.32
C ASP A 152 -16.77 43.03 -5.10
N ASP A 153 -15.96 43.09 -6.17
CA ASP A 153 -15.59 41.91 -6.96
C ASP A 153 -14.86 40.85 -6.12
N LEU A 154 -13.92 41.27 -5.26
CA LEU A 154 -13.15 40.38 -4.38
C LEU A 154 -14.03 39.84 -3.25
N MET A 155 -14.82 40.69 -2.58
CA MET A 155 -15.74 40.24 -1.52
C MET A 155 -16.76 39.24 -2.05
N THR A 156 -17.35 39.51 -3.22
CA THR A 156 -18.33 38.62 -3.85
C THR A 156 -17.67 37.31 -4.28
N SER A 157 -16.48 37.36 -4.87
CA SER A 157 -15.71 36.17 -5.26
C SER A 157 -15.32 35.32 -4.05
N GLU A 158 -14.78 35.92 -2.98
CA GLU A 158 -14.40 35.23 -1.74
C GLU A 158 -15.61 34.52 -1.13
N ARG A 159 -16.72 35.25 -0.96
CA ARG A 159 -17.95 34.70 -0.37
C ARG A 159 -18.44 33.48 -1.16
N ARG A 160 -18.48 33.56 -2.49
CA ARG A 160 -18.93 32.46 -3.34
C ARG A 160 -17.98 31.26 -3.29
N ALA A 161 -16.67 31.50 -3.32
CA ALA A 161 -15.68 30.44 -3.20
C ALA A 161 -15.80 29.71 -1.86
N ARG A 162 -15.91 30.44 -0.73
CA ARG A 162 -16.13 29.86 0.60
C ARG A 162 -17.43 29.07 0.70
N GLU A 163 -18.51 29.61 0.16
CA GLU A 163 -19.82 28.94 0.14
C GLU A 163 -19.75 27.58 -0.55
N VAL A 164 -19.09 27.50 -1.71
CA VAL A 164 -19.01 26.26 -2.49
C VAL A 164 -17.99 25.28 -1.89
N LEU A 165 -16.83 25.75 -1.42
CA LEU A 165 -15.82 24.93 -0.74
C LEU A 165 -16.34 24.31 0.56
N GLY A 166 -17.28 24.98 1.23
CA GLY A 166 -17.94 24.50 2.45
C GLY A 166 -19.02 23.43 2.23
N ARG A 167 -19.39 23.13 0.97
CA ARG A 167 -20.40 22.10 0.67
C ARG A 167 -19.85 20.70 0.97
N ARG A 168 -20.78 19.76 1.20
CA ARG A 168 -20.49 18.35 1.50
C ARG A 168 -21.41 17.44 0.68
N PRO A 169 -20.92 16.85 -0.43
CA PRO A 169 -19.57 17.01 -1.00
C PRO A 169 -19.36 18.36 -1.72
N ALA A 170 -18.11 18.83 -1.77
CA ALA A 170 -17.71 20.04 -2.47
C ALA A 170 -17.46 19.75 -3.96
N PRO A 171 -18.13 20.45 -4.90
CA PRO A 171 -17.92 20.23 -6.34
C PRO A 171 -16.57 20.80 -6.78
N MET A 172 -15.54 19.96 -6.82
CA MET A 172 -14.12 20.34 -6.93
C MET A 172 -13.79 21.12 -8.21
N SER A 173 -14.43 20.80 -9.34
CA SER A 173 -14.26 21.56 -10.58
C SER A 173 -14.73 23.02 -10.44
N VAL A 174 -15.83 23.23 -9.72
CA VAL A 174 -16.38 24.57 -9.43
C VAL A 174 -15.53 25.28 -8.38
N CYS A 175 -15.11 24.56 -7.33
CA CYS A 175 -14.19 25.09 -6.31
C CYS A 175 -12.92 25.66 -6.95
N ARG A 176 -12.25 24.88 -7.82
CA ARG A 176 -11.05 25.33 -8.55
C ARG A 176 -11.33 26.60 -9.35
N ALA A 177 -12.40 26.60 -10.15
CA ALA A 177 -12.75 27.75 -10.98
C ALA A 177 -13.01 29.03 -10.14
N LEU A 178 -13.65 28.91 -8.97
CA LEU A 178 -13.92 30.05 -8.09
C LEU A 178 -12.65 30.59 -7.42
N VAL A 179 -11.74 29.71 -6.98
CA VAL A 179 -10.45 30.14 -6.44
C VAL A 179 -9.60 30.83 -7.51
N THR A 180 -9.57 30.28 -8.73
CA THR A 180 -8.90 30.91 -9.88
C THR A 180 -9.54 32.25 -10.26
N ALA A 181 -10.87 32.38 -10.17
CA ALA A 181 -11.55 33.65 -10.41
C ALA A 181 -11.15 34.72 -9.37
N TYR A 182 -11.05 34.34 -8.09
CA TYR A 182 -10.55 35.23 -7.04
C TYR A 182 -9.12 35.69 -7.32
N GLN A 183 -8.22 34.74 -7.64
CA GLN A 183 -6.84 35.03 -8.01
C GLN A 183 -6.77 36.00 -9.20
N THR A 184 -7.62 35.80 -10.20
CA THR A 184 -7.67 36.65 -11.39
C THR A 184 -8.05 38.10 -11.04
N TRP A 185 -9.07 38.29 -10.20
CA TRP A 185 -9.42 39.62 -9.69
C TRP A 185 -8.28 40.26 -8.90
N LEU A 186 -7.64 39.48 -8.02
CA LEU A 186 -6.49 39.94 -7.25
C LEU A 186 -5.35 40.41 -8.16
N THR A 187 -4.98 39.62 -9.18
CA THR A 187 -3.95 40.01 -10.16
C THR A 187 -4.35 41.20 -11.01
N GLN A 188 -5.63 41.36 -11.33
CA GLN A 188 -6.11 42.52 -12.08
C GLN A 188 -5.97 43.82 -11.28
N PHE A 189 -6.22 43.79 -9.97
CA PHE A 189 -6.08 44.95 -9.09
C PHE A 189 -4.64 45.19 -8.60
N ASP A 190 -3.83 44.12 -8.55
CA ASP A 190 -2.42 44.16 -8.20
C ASP A 190 -1.61 43.33 -9.22
N PRO A 191 -1.14 43.95 -10.31
CA PRO A 191 -0.36 43.25 -11.34
C PRO A 191 0.95 42.63 -10.82
N ALA A 192 1.49 43.16 -9.70
CA ALA A 192 2.66 42.58 -9.03
C ALA A 192 2.33 41.26 -8.30
N ALA A 193 1.06 40.85 -8.25
CA ALA A 193 0.66 39.56 -7.71
C ALA A 193 0.87 38.37 -8.68
N LYS A 194 1.34 38.63 -9.91
CA LYS A 194 1.49 37.61 -10.95
C LYS A 194 2.67 36.65 -10.74
N ASP A 195 3.68 37.04 -9.96
CA ASP A 195 4.98 36.34 -9.85
C ASP A 195 4.99 35.14 -8.87
N LEU A 196 3.84 34.69 -8.40
CA LEU A 196 3.72 33.66 -7.34
C LEU A 196 2.82 32.47 -7.71
N SER A 197 2.44 32.34 -8.98
CA SER A 197 1.71 31.16 -9.50
C SER A 197 2.65 30.05 -9.94
#